data_AF-A0A2S8RWL2-F1
#
_entry.id   AF-A0A2S8RWL2-F1
#
_cell.length_a   1.000
_cell.length_b   1.000
_cell.length_c   1.000
_cell.angle_alpha   90.00
_cell.angle_beta   90.00
_cell.angle_gamma   90.00
#
_symmetry.space_group_name_H-M   'P 1'
#
loop_
_entity.id
_entity.type
_entity.pdbx_description
1 polymer ?
#
loop_
_entity_poly.entity_id
_entity_poly.type
_entity_poly.pdbx_seq_one_letter_code
_entity_poly.pdbx_strand_id
1 'polypeptide(L)'
;MGFLKWIFGWLASGPLDRILSTVDRKIDAETDREALKAEIIKTYYTTRADFMRAGGFWLMLIFALPLGFWFAAVCVYSVFWCAGCAYPQDWSIAALPAPLNDWAGGIVISIFGVVGVSRIRR
;
A
#
# COMPACT_ATOMS: atom_id res chain seq x y z
N MET A 1 -30.31 55.55 16.37
CA MET A 1 -29.71 54.20 16.56
C MET A 1 -30.67 53.02 16.30
N GLY A 2 -31.95 53.22 15.91
CA GLY A 2 -32.89 52.11 15.64
C GLY A 2 -32.92 51.60 14.20
N PHE A 3 -32.70 52.47 13.22
CA PHE A 3 -32.87 52.14 11.79
C PHE A 3 -31.79 51.19 11.24
N LEU A 4 -30.52 51.35 11.66
CA LEU A 4 -29.45 50.41 11.31
C LEU A 4 -29.70 49.00 11.85
N LYS A 5 -30.15 48.87 13.12
CA LYS A 5 -30.44 47.56 13.72
C LYS A 5 -31.61 46.84 13.03
N TRP A 6 -32.59 47.58 12.50
CA TRP A 6 -33.72 47.03 11.78
C TRP A 6 -33.34 46.51 10.38
N ILE A 7 -32.52 47.26 9.63
CA ILE A 7 -32.01 46.81 8.33
C ILE A 7 -31.08 45.60 8.48
N PHE A 8 -30.16 45.63 9.46
CA PHE A 8 -29.29 44.49 9.73
C PHE A 8 -30.09 43.27 10.23
N GLY A 9 -31.11 43.45 11.06
CA GLY A 9 -31.99 42.36 11.50
C GLY A 9 -32.81 41.75 10.36
N TRP A 10 -33.28 42.56 9.41
CA TRP A 10 -34.04 42.08 8.25
C TRP A 10 -33.16 41.39 7.20
N LEU A 11 -31.94 41.91 6.95
CA LEU A 11 -31.00 41.30 6.00
C LEU A 11 -30.37 40.01 6.57
N ALA A 12 -30.14 39.94 7.88
CA ALA A 12 -29.59 38.77 8.55
C ALA A 12 -30.60 37.61 8.69
N SER A 13 -31.91 37.89 8.80
CA SER A 13 -32.93 36.88 9.15
C SER A 13 -33.54 36.11 7.97
N GLY A 14 -33.21 36.46 6.72
CA GLY A 14 -33.80 35.79 5.54
C GLY A 14 -32.76 35.26 4.55
N PRO A 15 -32.10 36.12 3.77
CA PRO A 15 -31.17 35.69 2.72
C PRO A 15 -29.81 35.27 3.27
N LEU A 16 -29.30 35.91 4.34
CA LEU A 16 -28.02 35.55 4.95
C LEU A 16 -28.08 34.17 5.61
N ASP A 17 -29.16 33.88 6.34
CA ASP A 17 -29.40 32.59 7.00
C ASP A 17 -29.54 31.44 5.99
N ARG A 18 -30.10 31.73 4.81
CA ARG A 18 -30.20 30.77 3.69
C ARG A 18 -28.85 30.48 3.03
N ILE A 19 -27.97 31.49 2.95
CA ILE A 19 -26.61 31.34 2.44
C ILE A 19 -25.75 30.59 3.47
N LEU A 20 -25.82 30.96 4.76
CA LEU A 20 -25.13 30.28 5.85
C LEU A 20 -25.54 28.81 5.93
N SER A 21 -26.84 28.49 5.93
CA SER A 21 -27.31 27.09 5.92
C SER A 21 -26.90 26.31 4.66
N THR A 22 -26.75 26.98 3.51
CA THR A 22 -26.21 26.34 2.29
C THR A 22 -24.71 26.09 2.40
N VAL A 23 -23.97 27.03 3.00
CA VAL A 23 -22.53 26.89 3.26
C VAL A 23 -22.29 25.81 4.31
N ASP A 24 -23.01 25.80 5.42
CA ASP A 24 -22.94 24.77 6.46
C ASP A 24 -23.24 23.39 5.86
N ARG A 25 -24.31 23.26 5.07
CA ARG A 25 -24.63 21.99 4.41
C ARG A 25 -23.57 21.54 3.41
N LYS A 26 -22.86 22.49 2.77
CA LYS A 26 -21.73 22.18 1.89
C LYS A 26 -20.50 21.75 2.69
N ILE A 27 -20.22 22.41 3.81
CA ILE A 27 -19.13 22.06 4.73
C ILE A 27 -19.38 20.67 5.34
N ASP A 28 -20.61 20.37 5.77
CA ASP A 28 -21.01 19.06 6.26
C ASP A 28 -20.82 17.99 5.17
N ALA A 29 -21.27 18.26 3.94
CA ALA A 29 -21.08 17.34 2.82
C ALA A 29 -19.60 17.13 2.45
N GLU A 30 -18.77 18.17 2.57
CA GLU A 30 -17.31 18.05 2.37
C GLU A 30 -16.66 17.27 3.52
N THR A 31 -17.06 17.51 4.76
CA THR A 31 -16.58 16.81 5.96
C THR A 31 -16.93 15.32 5.92
N ASP A 32 -18.17 14.99 5.55
CA ASP A 32 -18.62 13.60 5.36
C ASP A 32 -17.83 12.90 4.26
N ARG A 33 -17.53 13.62 3.16
CA ARG A 33 -16.72 13.08 2.07
C ARG A 33 -15.29 12.82 2.50
N GLU A 34 -14.71 13.69 3.32
CA GLU A 34 -13.38 13.50 3.89
C GLU A 34 -13.35 12.36 4.92
N ALA A 35 -14.36 12.26 5.78
CA ALA A 35 -14.53 11.17 6.73
C ALA A 35 -14.64 9.82 6.01
N LEU A 36 -15.46 9.72 4.96
CA LEU A 36 -15.60 8.51 4.16
C LEU A 36 -14.29 8.13 3.47
N LYS A 37 -13.56 9.10 2.91
CA LYS A 37 -12.23 8.84 2.34
C LYS A 37 -11.25 8.33 3.40
N ALA A 38 -11.24 8.94 4.58
CA ALA A 38 -10.39 8.51 5.69
C ALA A 38 -10.74 7.10 6.16
N GLU A 39 -12.03 6.76 6.23
CA GLU A 39 -12.51 5.44 6.59
C GLU A 39 -12.14 4.38 5.54
N ILE A 40 -12.33 4.64 4.25
CA ILE A 40 -11.90 3.73 3.17
C ILE A 40 -10.40 3.46 3.27
N ILE A 41 -9.60 4.51 3.48
CA ILE A 41 -8.14 4.40 3.65
C ILE A 41 -7.82 3.57 4.89
N LYS A 42 -8.47 3.83 6.03
CA LYS A 42 -8.27 3.08 7.28
C LYS A 42 -8.64 1.60 7.11
N THR A 43 -9.78 1.30 6.51
CA THR A 43 -10.24 -0.07 6.24
C THR A 43 -9.28 -0.81 5.31
N TYR A 44 -8.74 -0.12 4.30
CA TYR A 44 -7.73 -0.69 3.41
C TYR A 44 -6.43 -1.06 4.15
N TYR A 45 -5.94 -0.19 5.03
CA TYR A 45 -4.72 -0.47 5.82
C TYR A 45 -4.93 -1.52 6.91
N THR A 46 -6.08 -1.52 7.58
CA THR A 46 -6.42 -2.50 8.62
C THR A 46 -6.55 -3.91 8.03
N THR A 47 -7.22 -4.06 6.89
CA THR A 47 -7.34 -5.36 6.20
C THR A 47 -5.98 -6.00 5.91
N ARG A 48 -4.97 -5.21 5.50
CA ARG A 48 -3.61 -5.71 5.28
C ARG A 48 -2.93 -6.13 6.58
N ALA A 49 -3.04 -5.32 7.62
CA ALA A 49 -2.46 -5.64 8.93
C ALA A 49 -3.12 -6.89 9.54
N ASP A 50 -4.42 -7.06 9.32
CA ASP A 50 -5.17 -8.21 9.80
C ASP A 50 -4.82 -9.48 9.03
N PHE A 51 -4.62 -9.40 7.70
CA PHE A 51 -4.07 -10.53 6.93
C PHE A 51 -2.70 -10.97 7.46
N MET A 52 -1.81 -10.02 7.75
CA MET A 52 -0.50 -10.33 8.32
C MET A 52 -0.59 -10.98 9.70
N ARG A 53 -1.55 -10.55 10.55
CA ARG A 53 -1.81 -11.14 11.88
C ARG A 53 -2.49 -12.50 11.83
N ALA A 54 -3.40 -12.73 10.88
CA ALA A 54 -4.18 -13.96 10.75
C ALA A 54 -3.37 -15.16 10.22
N GLY A 55 -2.07 -14.98 9.95
CA GLY A 55 -1.19 -16.03 9.45
C GLY A 55 -0.61 -15.76 8.06
N GLY A 56 -0.99 -14.65 7.41
CA GLY A 56 -0.44 -14.24 6.12
C GLY A 56 1.08 -14.06 6.15
N PHE A 57 1.64 -13.62 7.27
CA PHE A 57 3.09 -13.53 7.46
C PHE A 57 3.79 -14.91 7.35
N TRP A 58 3.26 -15.91 8.06
CA TRP A 58 3.83 -17.26 8.05
C TRP A 58 3.67 -17.93 6.68
N LEU A 59 2.50 -17.77 6.06
CA LEU A 59 2.26 -18.25 4.71
C LEU A 59 3.27 -17.65 3.71
N MET A 60 3.48 -16.33 3.77
CA MET A 60 4.47 -15.63 2.95
C MET A 60 5.89 -16.16 3.17
N LEU A 61 6.29 -16.39 4.43
CA LEU A 61 7.62 -16.91 4.76
C LEU A 61 7.89 -18.30 4.19
N ILE A 62 6.88 -19.19 4.19
CA ILE A 62 7.04 -20.56 3.66
C ILE A 62 7.42 -20.55 2.18
N PHE A 63 6.96 -19.55 1.41
CA PHE A 63 7.34 -19.41 -0.01
C PHE A 63 8.58 -18.53 -0.20
N ALA A 64 8.73 -17.46 0.58
CA ALA A 64 9.85 -16.52 0.43
C ALA A 64 11.19 -17.09 0.91
N LEU A 65 11.20 -17.84 2.02
CA LEU A 65 12.45 -18.33 2.62
C LEU A 65 13.18 -19.35 1.74
N PRO A 66 12.53 -20.41 1.19
CA PRO A 66 13.22 -21.36 0.32
C PRO A 66 13.74 -20.70 -0.96
N LEU A 67 12.95 -19.78 -1.54
CA LEU A 67 13.34 -19.06 -2.75
C LEU A 67 14.53 -18.13 -2.49
N GLY A 68 14.49 -17.39 -1.38
CA GLY A 68 15.59 -16.52 -0.94
C GLY A 68 16.85 -17.32 -0.61
N PHE A 69 16.71 -18.48 0.05
CA PHE A 69 17.83 -19.37 0.34
C PHE A 69 18.48 -19.90 -0.94
N TRP A 70 17.68 -20.41 -1.89
CA TRP A 70 18.19 -20.89 -3.17
C TRP A 70 18.90 -19.76 -3.95
N PHE A 71 18.27 -18.59 -4.03
CA PHE A 71 18.86 -17.44 -4.74
C PHE A 71 20.18 -16.99 -4.10
N ALA A 72 20.22 -16.88 -2.77
CA ALA A 72 21.44 -16.54 -2.04
C ALA A 72 22.55 -17.58 -2.28
N ALA A 73 22.21 -18.86 -2.26
CA ALA A 73 23.16 -19.94 -2.56
C ALA A 73 23.74 -19.80 -3.98
N VAL A 74 22.90 -19.52 -4.99
CA VAL A 74 23.34 -19.26 -6.36
C VAL A 74 24.30 -18.06 -6.42
N CYS A 75 23.98 -16.94 -5.75
CA CYS A 75 24.86 -15.77 -5.71
C CYS A 75 26.23 -16.10 -5.09
N VAL A 76 26.26 -16.83 -3.96
CA VAL A 76 27.51 -17.23 -3.31
C VAL A 76 28.31 -18.16 -4.23
N TYR A 77 27.66 -19.14 -4.86
CA TYR A 77 28.30 -20.03 -5.83
C TYR A 77 28.91 -19.26 -7.00
N SER A 78 28.19 -18.29 -7.57
CA SER A 78 28.69 -17.47 -8.68
C SER A 78 29.91 -16.62 -8.33
N VAL A 79 30.12 -16.28 -7.06
CA VAL A 79 31.28 -15.48 -6.61
C VAL A 79 32.50 -16.36 -6.29
N PHE A 80 32.28 -17.51 -5.64
CA PHE A 80 33.38 -18.30 -5.08
C PHE A 80 33.65 -19.63 -5.80
N TRP A 81 32.59 -20.31 -6.26
CA TRP A 81 32.66 -21.71 -6.71
C TRP A 81 32.37 -21.91 -8.20
N CYS A 82 32.21 -20.83 -8.96
CA CYS A 82 32.08 -20.91 -10.41
C CYS A 82 33.33 -21.49 -11.08
N ALA A 83 33.19 -22.00 -12.32
CA ALA A 83 34.28 -22.64 -13.06
C ALA A 83 35.54 -21.77 -13.24
N GLY A 84 35.41 -20.44 -13.19
CA GLY A 84 36.52 -19.49 -13.26
C GLY A 84 36.79 -18.73 -11.97
N CYS A 85 36.20 -19.15 -10.84
CA CYS A 85 36.28 -18.46 -9.55
C CYS A 85 37.43 -18.98 -8.68
N ALA A 86 37.61 -18.37 -7.50
CA ALA A 86 38.69 -18.68 -6.57
C ALA A 86 38.79 -20.16 -6.17
N TYR A 87 37.65 -20.87 -6.13
CA TYR A 87 37.58 -22.30 -5.78
C TYR A 87 36.67 -23.06 -6.74
N PRO A 88 37.12 -23.42 -7.95
CA PRO A 88 36.26 -24.07 -8.93
C PRO A 88 35.74 -25.43 -8.43
N GLN A 89 34.46 -25.70 -8.66
CA GLN A 89 33.78 -26.95 -8.31
C GLN A 89 33.17 -27.58 -9.58
N ASP A 90 33.15 -28.92 -9.63
CA ASP A 90 32.53 -29.68 -10.72
C ASP A 90 31.01 -29.77 -10.60
N TRP A 91 30.47 -29.53 -9.40
CA TRP A 91 29.04 -29.50 -9.13
C TRP A 91 28.53 -28.05 -9.17
N SER A 92 27.29 -27.86 -9.65
CA SER A 92 26.63 -26.56 -9.64
C SER A 92 25.30 -26.62 -8.89
N ILE A 93 24.83 -25.45 -8.46
CA ILE A 93 23.49 -25.34 -7.88
C ILE A 93 22.47 -25.45 -9.02
N ALA A 94 21.60 -26.45 -8.92
CA ALA A 94 20.59 -26.71 -9.93
C ALA A 94 19.67 -25.50 -10.12
N ALA A 95 19.41 -25.15 -11.37
CA ALA A 95 18.39 -24.17 -11.73
C ALA A 95 17.01 -24.67 -11.29
N LEU A 96 16.13 -23.74 -10.88
CA LEU A 96 14.71 -24.07 -10.73
C LEU A 96 14.18 -24.57 -12.09
N PRO A 97 13.48 -25.72 -12.13
CA PRO A 97 12.88 -26.20 -13.38
C PRO A 97 11.80 -25.24 -13.86
N ALA A 98 11.63 -25.11 -15.17
CA ALA A 98 10.50 -24.39 -15.73
C ALA A 98 9.17 -25.07 -15.34
N PRO A 99 8.11 -24.33 -14.98
CA PRO A 99 7.96 -22.86 -15.00
C PRO A 99 8.30 -22.16 -13.68
N LEU A 100 8.85 -22.87 -12.69
CA LEU A 100 9.06 -22.34 -11.34
C LEU A 100 10.10 -21.20 -11.33
N ASN A 101 11.08 -21.25 -12.24
CA ASN A 101 12.03 -20.17 -12.48
C ASN A 101 11.35 -18.86 -12.95
N ASP A 102 10.36 -18.96 -13.83
CA ASP A 102 9.60 -17.81 -14.33
C ASP A 102 8.66 -17.27 -13.23
N TRP A 103 8.10 -18.19 -12.44
CA TRP A 103 7.18 -17.85 -11.35
C TRP A 103 7.90 -17.28 -10.14
N ALA A 104 9.20 -17.56 -9.95
CA ALA A 104 9.99 -16.99 -8.86
C ALA A 104 9.92 -15.46 -8.84
N GLY A 105 10.06 -14.81 -10.01
CA GLY A 105 9.89 -13.35 -10.13
C GLY A 105 8.47 -12.89 -9.77
N GLY A 106 7.44 -13.65 -10.20
CA GLY A 106 6.04 -13.37 -9.87
C GLY A 106 5.73 -13.54 -8.37
N ILE A 107 6.34 -14.52 -7.71
CA ILE A 107 6.22 -14.74 -6.26
C ILE A 107 6.86 -13.56 -5.51
N VAL A 108 8.07 -13.13 -5.90
CA VAL A 108 8.73 -11.98 -5.28
C VAL A 108 7.93 -10.69 -5.48
N ILE A 109 7.37 -10.45 -6.67
CA ILE A 109 6.56 -9.27 -6.96
C ILE A 109 5.20 -9.30 -6.25
N SER A 110 4.55 -10.47 -6.15
CA SER A 110 3.29 -10.58 -5.40
C SER A 110 3.48 -10.36 -3.90
N ILE A 111 4.65 -10.73 -3.37
CA ILE A 111 5.02 -10.52 -1.96
C ILE A 111 5.49 -9.08 -1.69
N PHE A 112 6.44 -8.56 -2.46
CA PHE A 112 7.10 -7.26 -2.20
C PHE A 112 6.64 -6.12 -3.12
N GLY A 113 6.21 -6.44 -4.35
CA GLY A 113 5.84 -5.46 -5.37
C GLY A 113 4.64 -4.60 -5.00
N VAL A 114 3.76 -5.09 -4.11
CA VAL A 114 2.64 -4.31 -3.59
C VAL A 114 3.10 -3.12 -2.73
N VAL A 115 4.35 -3.12 -2.22
CA VAL A 115 4.94 -1.99 -1.48
C VAL A 115 5.72 -1.03 -2.40
N GLY A 116 6.38 -1.56 -3.43
CA GLY A 116 7.17 -0.76 -4.38
C GLY A 116 6.35 -0.07 -5.47
N VAL A 117 5.39 -0.77 -6.07
CA VAL A 117 4.55 -0.24 -7.17
C VAL A 117 3.62 0.88 -6.69
N SER A 118 3.13 0.80 -5.45
CA SER A 118 2.32 1.88 -4.85
C SER A 118 3.11 3.16 -4.60
N ARG A 119 4.45 3.07 -4.44
CA ARG A 119 5.33 4.23 -4.26
C ARG A 119 5.73 4.89 -5.59
N ILE A 120 5.91 4.09 -6.65
CA ILE A 120 6.26 4.59 -7.99
C ILE A 120 5.12 5.38 -8.63
N ARG A 121 3.87 5.09 -8.26
CA ARG A 121 2.67 5.73 -8.83
C ARG A 121 2.18 6.96 -8.04
N ARG A 122 2.93 7.40 -7.02
CA ARG A 122 2.66 8.59 -6.21
C ARG A 122 3.63 9.69 -6.60
#